data_AF-A0A3L7QYJ1-F1
#
_entry.id   AF-A0A3L7QYJ1-F1
#
_cell.length_a   1.000
_cell.length_b   1.000
_cell.length_c   1.000
_cell.angle_alpha   90.00
_cell.angle_beta   90.00
_cell.angle_gamma   90.00
#
_symmetry.space_group_name_H-M   'P 1'
#
loop_
_entity.id
_entity.type
_entity.pdbx_description
1 polymer ?
#
loop_
_entity_poly.entity_id
_entity_poly.type
_entity_poly.pdbx_seq_one_letter_code
_entity_poly.pdbx_strand_id
1 'polypeptide(L)'
;MSKIRDILEMSDEQIRLVWKDAAESLFRLRLSAQTEKLASPSDVRKGRHTIARCQTVLNQRGSPMVADVPGEATTPTEQTKKIKKPKKSTS
;
A
#
# COMPACT_ATOMS: atom_id res chain seq x y z
N MET A 1 0.04 14.41 13.13
CA MET A 1 1.49 14.44 13.39
C MET A 1 1.79 13.27 14.32
N SER A 2 2.16 12.10 13.78
CA SER A 2 2.74 11.02 14.58
C SER A 2 4.17 11.44 14.93
N LYS A 3 4.48 11.54 16.23
CA LYS A 3 5.86 11.87 16.64
C LYS A 3 6.74 10.69 16.26
N ILE A 4 7.99 10.97 15.92
CA ILE A 4 8.95 9.94 15.51
C ILE A 4 9.14 8.92 16.64
N ARG A 5 9.06 9.36 17.91
CA ARG A 5 9.10 8.51 19.10
C ARG A 5 8.06 7.39 19.06
N ASP A 6 6.81 7.74 18.78
CA ASP A 6 5.71 6.78 18.68
C ASP A 6 5.99 5.70 17.61
N ILE A 7 6.65 6.08 16.51
CA ILE A 7 7.03 5.14 15.43
C ILE A 7 8.18 4.21 15.86
N LEU A 8 9.10 4.70 16.70
CA LEU A 8 10.22 3.91 17.21
C LEU A 8 9.81 2.91 18.30
N GLU A 9 8.69 3.11 18.98
CA GLU A 9 8.16 2.19 20.00
C GLU A 9 7.37 1.02 19.38
N MET A 10 6.94 1.15 18.12
CA MET A 10 6.19 0.11 17.39
C MET A 10 7.11 -1.03 16.90
N SER A 11 6.52 -2.22 16.74
CA SER A 11 7.18 -3.36 16.08
C SER A 11 7.31 -3.14 14.56
N ASP A 12 8.21 -3.85 13.91
CA ASP A 12 8.44 -3.69 12.46
C ASP A 12 7.18 -3.95 11.62
N GLU A 13 6.39 -4.96 12.01
CA GLU A 13 5.14 -5.29 11.31
C GLU A 13 4.06 -4.23 11.49
N GLN A 14 3.98 -3.62 12.68
CA GLN A 14 3.09 -2.50 12.92
C GLN A 14 3.50 -1.27 12.10
N ILE A 15 4.81 -0.99 11.99
CA ILE A 15 5.31 0.11 11.17
C ILE A 15 4.97 -0.12 9.69
N ARG A 16 5.08 -1.35 9.20
CA ARG A 16 4.68 -1.72 7.82
C ARG A 16 3.18 -1.57 7.61
N LEU A 17 2.34 -1.94 8.58
CA LEU A 17 0.90 -1.76 8.50
C LEU A 17 0.51 -0.27 8.46
N VAL A 18 1.10 0.53 9.34
CA VAL A 18 0.92 1.99 9.37
C VAL A 18 1.36 2.63 8.05
N TRP A 19 2.44 2.11 7.45
CA TRP A 19 2.89 2.55 6.13
C TRP A 19 1.87 2.23 5.03
N LYS A 20 1.31 1.01 5.00
CA LYS A 20 0.28 0.61 4.03
C LYS A 20 -0.97 1.50 4.16
N ASP A 21 -1.48 1.71 5.38
CA ASP A 21 -2.66 2.54 5.64
C ASP A 21 -2.43 4.03 5.27
N ALA A 22 -1.24 4.56 5.59
CA ALA A 22 -0.87 5.92 5.20
C ALA A 22 -0.79 6.08 3.67
N ALA A 23 -0.33 5.06 2.95
CA ALA A 23 -0.28 5.05 1.49
C ALA A 23 -1.68 5.03 0.87
N GLU A 24 -2.59 4.20 1.39
CA GLU A 24 -4.00 4.18 0.95
C GLU A 24 -4.71 5.51 1.22
N SER A 25 -4.54 6.07 2.42
CA SER A 25 -5.10 7.37 2.79
C SER A 25 -4.61 8.47 1.85
N LEU A 26 -3.32 8.44 1.49
CA LEU A 26 -2.73 9.38 0.56
C LEU A 26 -3.28 9.21 -0.86
N PHE A 27 -3.48 7.96 -1.31
CA PHE A 27 -4.12 7.68 -2.60
C PHE A 27 -5.54 8.23 -2.65
N ARG A 28 -6.35 7.99 -1.62
CA ARG A 28 -7.72 8.53 -1.51
C ARG A 28 -7.72 10.06 -1.50
N LEU A 29 -6.80 10.69 -0.75
CA LEU A 29 -6.64 12.14 -0.73
C LEU A 29 -6.24 12.73 -2.09
N ARG A 30 -5.42 12.02 -2.88
CA ARG A 30 -5.09 12.44 -4.24
C ARG A 30 -6.27 12.29 -5.19
N LEU A 31 -7.02 11.20 -5.07
CA LEU A 31 -8.21 10.97 -5.87
C LEU A 31 -9.26 12.04 -5.58
N SER A 32 -9.54 12.31 -4.30
CA SER A 32 -10.46 13.37 -3.90
C SER A 32 -9.96 14.74 -4.32
N ALA A 33 -8.65 15.03 -4.24
CA ALA A 33 -8.07 16.30 -4.71
C ALA A 33 -8.33 16.56 -6.21
N GLN A 34 -8.40 15.49 -7.01
CA GLN A 34 -8.66 15.58 -8.44
C GLN A 34 -10.16 15.75 -8.74
N THR A 35 -11.04 15.10 -7.98
CA THR A 35 -12.49 15.11 -8.23
C THR A 35 -13.20 16.27 -7.54
N GLU A 36 -12.80 16.58 -6.32
CA GLU A 36 -13.31 17.69 -5.52
C GLU A 36 -12.12 18.62 -5.24
N LYS A 37 -12.14 19.83 -5.80
CA LYS A 37 -11.07 20.85 -5.76
C LYS A 37 -10.56 21.27 -4.36
N LEU A 38 -10.91 20.55 -3.30
CA LEU A 38 -10.84 20.95 -1.90
C LEU A 38 -10.02 20.01 -0.99
N ALA A 39 -9.18 19.12 -1.52
CA ALA A 39 -8.22 18.45 -0.64
C ALA A 39 -7.14 19.43 -0.18
N SER A 40 -7.03 19.63 1.15
CA SER A 40 -6.01 20.49 1.72
C SER A 40 -4.61 19.96 1.37
N PRO A 41 -3.74 20.75 0.70
CA PRO A 41 -2.40 20.30 0.33
C PRO A 41 -1.55 19.93 1.56
N SER A 42 -1.92 20.46 2.72
CA SER A 42 -1.32 20.13 4.01
C SER A 42 -1.48 18.66 4.37
N ASP A 43 -2.61 18.02 4.05
CA ASP A 43 -2.87 16.64 4.44
C ASP A 43 -2.14 15.64 3.55
N VAL A 44 -2.00 15.96 2.26
CA VAL A 44 -1.11 15.22 1.34
C VAL A 44 0.34 15.28 1.83
N ARG A 45 0.79 16.46 2.28
CA ARG A 45 2.15 16.63 2.83
C ARG A 45 2.33 15.82 4.12
N LYS A 46 1.33 15.78 5.01
CA LYS A 46 1.37 14.97 6.23
C LYS A 46 1.50 13.48 5.91
N GLY A 47 0.70 12.96 4.97
CA GLY A 47 0.79 11.56 4.53
C GLY A 47 2.17 11.19 3.99
N ARG A 48 2.77 12.05 3.15
CA ARG A 48 4.15 11.86 2.64
C ARG A 48 5.19 11.81 3.76
N HIS A 49 5.09 12.70 4.75
CA HIS A 49 6.02 12.71 5.88
C HIS A 49 5.90 11.46 6.76
N THR A 50 4.68 10.96 7.00
CA THR A 50 4.48 9.72 7.75
C THR A 50 5.13 8.55 7.04
N ILE A 51 4.90 8.41 5.72
CA ILE A 51 5.53 7.37 4.88
C ILE A 51 7.06 7.43 4.97
N ALA A 52 7.65 8.63 4.79
CA ALA A 52 9.09 8.79 4.85
C ALA A 52 9.66 8.43 6.23
N ARG A 53 8.98 8.79 7.33
CA ARG A 53 9.40 8.44 8.69
C ARG A 53 9.39 6.92 8.92
N CYS A 54 8.31 6.23 8.52
CA CYS A 54 8.22 4.78 8.62
C CYS A 54 9.36 4.09 7.85
N GLN A 55 9.62 4.53 6.62
CA GLN A 55 10.71 3.99 5.79
C GLN A 55 12.09 4.23 6.42
N THR A 56 12.35 5.42 6.95
CA THR A 56 13.62 5.72 7.63
C THR A 56 13.83 4.83 8.85
N VAL A 57 12.79 4.62 9.68
CA VAL A 57 12.90 3.76 10.88
C VAL A 57 13.16 2.30 10.49
N LEU A 58 12.44 1.77 9.50
CA LEU A 58 12.67 0.41 9.00
C LEU A 58 14.10 0.23 8.45
N ASN A 59 14.59 1.21 7.70
CA ASN A 59 15.97 1.21 7.20
C ASN A 59 17.00 1.27 8.34
N GLN A 60 16.76 2.08 9.38
CA GLN A 60 17.63 2.16 10.56
C GLN A 60 17.69 0.84 11.33
N ARG A 61 16.60 0.07 11.34
CA ARG A 61 16.53 -1.26 11.97
C ARG A 61 17.16 -2.37 11.13
N GLY A 62 17.65 -2.06 9.91
CA GLY A 62 18.23 -3.06 9.01
C GLY A 62 17.20 -3.99 8.38
N SER A 63 15.91 -3.66 8.48
CA SER A 63 14.81 -4.36 7.81
C SER A 63 14.32 -3.48 6.66
N PRO A 64 15.07 -3.40 5.53
CA PRO A 64 14.62 -2.60 4.41
C PRO A 64 13.28 -3.18 3.96
N MET A 65 12.30 -2.30 3.79
CA MET A 65 10.94 -2.70 3.40
C MET A 65 10.89 -3.42 2.03
N VAL A 66 12.02 -3.45 1.31
CA VAL A 66 12.20 -4.07 -0.01
C VAL A 66 12.72 -5.52 0.09
N ALA A 67 13.11 -6.01 1.28
CA ALA A 67 13.73 -7.34 1.40
C ALA A 67 12.74 -8.51 1.53
N ASP A 68 11.46 -8.26 1.84
CA ASP A 68 10.47 -9.34 2.02
C ASP A 68 9.25 -9.10 1.12
N VAL A 69 9.36 -9.51 -0.15
CA VAL A 69 8.19 -9.87 -0.95
C VAL A 69 8.26 -11.35 -1.32
N PRO A 70 8.11 -12.29 -0.36
CA PRO A 70 7.66 -13.62 -0.67
C PRO A 70 6.12 -13.63 -0.68
N GLY A 71 5.54 -13.34 -1.85
CA GLY A 71 4.17 -13.72 -2.21
C GLY A 71 3.03 -13.18 -1.35
N GLU A 72 2.48 -12.01 -1.70
CA GLU A 72 1.10 -11.66 -1.33
C GLU A 72 0.24 -11.65 -2.59
N ALA A 73 -0.45 -12.78 -2.81
CA ALA A 73 -1.45 -12.98 -3.84
C ALA A 73 -2.60 -11.98 -3.66
N THR A 74 -2.80 -11.11 -4.64
CA THR A 74 -4.07 -10.39 -4.83
C THR A 74 -4.44 -10.37 -6.31
N THR A 75 -5.11 -11.44 -6.75
CA THR A 75 -6.05 -11.35 -7.87
C THR A 75 -7.42 -11.82 -7.39
N PRO A 76 -8.33 -10.89 -7.05
CA PRO A 76 -9.75 -11.19 -7.03
C PRO A 76 -10.41 -10.70 -8.33
N THR A 77 -10.95 -11.67 -9.08
CA THR A 77 -12.15 -11.58 -9.92
C THR A 77 -11.99 -11.16 -11.39
N GLU A 78 -12.07 -12.15 -12.30
CA GLU A 78 -13.10 -12.09 -13.35
C GLU A 78 -13.56 -13.51 -13.73
N GLN A 79 -14.75 -13.88 -13.24
CA GLN A 79 -15.51 -15.00 -13.76
C GLN A 79 -16.11 -14.58 -15.12
N THR A 80 -15.49 -14.95 -16.24
CA THR A 80 -16.19 -15.01 -17.53
C THR A 80 -16.53 -16.46 -17.87
N LYS A 81 -17.73 -16.83 -17.44
CA LYS A 81 -18.74 -17.62 -18.17
C LYS A 81 -18.26 -18.30 -19.48
N LYS A 82 -18.25 -19.64 -19.45
CA LYS A 82 -18.59 -20.60 -20.51
C LYS A 82 -18.46 -20.12 -21.97
N ILE A 83 -17.51 -20.70 -22.71
CA ILE A 83 -17.79 -21.33 -24.02
C ILE A 83 -17.02 -22.66 -24.10
N LYS A 84 -17.79 -23.74 -24.08
CA LYS A 84 -17.40 -25.11 -24.37
C LYS A 84 -17.23 -25.24 -25.88
N LYS A 85 -16.04 -25.61 -26.37
CA LYS A 85 -15.87 -26.23 -27.70
C LYS A 85 -15.12 -27.56 -27.55
N PRO A 86 -15.60 -28.66 -28.15
CA PRO A 86 -15.13 -30.01 -27.83
C PRO A 86 -13.86 -30.41 -28.58
N LYS A 87 -13.05 -31.18 -27.86
CA LYS A 87 -12.12 -32.27 -28.20
C LYS A 87 -11.60 -32.41 -29.65
N LYS A 88 -10.27 -32.42 -29.75
CA LYS A 88 -9.47 -33.08 -30.81
C LYS A 88 -9.96 -34.52 -31.06
N SER A 89 -10.06 -34.86 -32.34
CA SER A 89 -9.89 -36.20 -32.92
C SER A 89 -8.97 -35.98 -34.12
N THR A 90 -7.68 -36.29 -34.09
CA THR A 90 -7.11 -37.61 -34.45
C THR A 90 -7.84 -38.27 -35.61
N SER A 91 -7.39 -37.99 -36.83
CA SER A 91 -7.03 -38.98 -37.85
C SER A 91 -6.11 -38.32 -38.88
#